data_AF-A0A7W4FZM4-F1
#
_entry.id   AF-A0A7W4FZM4-F1
#
_cell.length_a   1.000
_cell.length_b   1.000
_cell.length_c   1.000
_cell.angle_alpha   90.00
_cell.angle_beta   90.00
_cell.angle_gamma   90.00
#
_symmetry.space_group_name_H-M   'P 1'
#
loop_
_entity.id
_entity.type
_entity.pdbx_description
1 polymer ?
#
loop_
_entity_poly.entity_id
_entity_poly.type
_entity_poly.pdbx_seq_one_letter_code
_entity_poly.pdbx_strand_id
1 'polypeptide(L)'
;PELAALALFIDFVSLDVFLLLIEVQIVAVSGYYFHTWFKPILMPIYRLLLNCDPYFFIPTRALVNKYPMVLCHTVPFLILSIICATVAKPIIDMSDIY
;
A
#
# COMPACT_ATOMS: atom_id res chain seq x y z
N PRO A 1 26.31 39.55 -22.85
CA PRO A 1 25.05 39.41 -22.08
C PRO A 1 24.39 38.05 -22.32
N GLU A 2 24.48 37.56 -23.55
CA GLU A 2 24.03 36.25 -24.02
C GLU A 2 24.74 35.09 -23.32
N LEU A 3 26.05 35.22 -23.05
CA LEU A 3 26.83 34.19 -22.36
C LEU A 3 26.40 33.99 -20.89
N ALA A 4 26.01 35.08 -20.22
CA ALA A 4 25.50 35.03 -18.85
C ALA A 4 24.11 34.39 -18.77
N ALA A 5 23.24 34.69 -19.75
CA ALA A 5 21.94 34.04 -19.87
C ALA A 5 22.07 32.54 -20.16
N LEU A 6 23.01 32.15 -21.03
CA LEU A 6 23.31 30.75 -21.32
C LEU A 6 23.84 30.01 -20.08
N ALA A 7 24.73 30.63 -19.30
CA ALA A 7 25.24 30.05 -18.07
C ALA A 7 24.13 29.81 -17.03
N LEU A 8 23.22 30.78 -16.84
CA LEU A 8 22.06 30.63 -15.95
C LEU A 8 21.10 29.54 -16.42
N PHE A 9 20.90 29.39 -17.74
CA PHE A 9 20.09 28.31 -18.30
C PHE A 9 20.71 26.92 -18.05
N ILE A 10 22.01 26.78 -18.28
CA ILE A 10 22.73 25.53 -18.02
C ILE A 10 22.69 25.19 -16.53
N ASP A 11 22.86 26.17 -15.65
CA ASP A 11 22.81 25.97 -14.20
C ASP A 11 21.43 25.48 -13.74
N PHE A 12 20.36 26.10 -14.26
CA PHE A 12 18.98 25.69 -13.97
C PHE A 12 18.67 24.28 -14.46
N VAL A 13 18.99 23.96 -15.72
CA VAL A 13 18.76 22.62 -16.30
C VAL A 13 19.62 21.57 -15.59
N SER A 14 20.86 21.91 -15.24
CA SER A 14 21.77 20.99 -14.54
C SER A 14 21.24 20.65 -13.15
N LEU A 15 20.66 21.62 -12.44
CA LEU A 15 20.07 21.37 -11.12
C LEU A 15 18.87 20.42 -11.21
N ASP A 16 17.95 20.65 -12.14
CA ASP A 16 16.77 19.80 -12.31
C ASP A 16 17.16 18.35 -12.67
N VAL A 17 18.12 18.17 -13.58
CA VAL A 17 18.63 16.85 -13.94
C VAL A 17 19.34 16.18 -12.75
N PHE A 18 20.10 16.95 -11.96
CA PHE A 18 20.77 16.43 -10.77
C PHE A 18 19.76 15.97 -9.71
N LEU A 19 18.71 16.74 -9.46
CA LEU A 19 17.63 16.37 -8.54
C LEU A 19 16.90 15.11 -9.01
N LEU A 20 16.61 15.00 -10.31
CA LEU A 20 15.99 13.81 -10.89
C LEU A 20 16.86 12.56 -10.70
N LEU A 21 18.19 12.68 -10.89
CA LEU A 21 19.10 11.57 -10.62
C LEU A 21 19.10 11.17 -9.15
N ILE A 22 19.08 12.13 -8.22
CA ILE A 22 18.95 11.84 -6.79
C ILE A 22 17.64 11.11 -6.49
N GLU A 23 16.52 11.56 -7.04
CA GLU A 23 15.22 10.94 -6.84
C GLU A 23 15.21 9.48 -7.29
N VAL A 24 15.71 9.21 -8.51
CA VAL A 24 15.81 7.85 -9.05
C VAL A 24 16.70 6.97 -8.15
N GLN A 25 17.81 7.51 -7.62
CA GLN A 25 18.67 6.78 -6.69
C GLN A 25 17.97 6.50 -5.35
N ILE A 26 17.21 7.45 -4.80
CA ILE A 26 16.43 7.23 -3.57
C ILE A 26 15.40 6.12 -3.80
N VAL A 27 14.69 6.12 -4.93
CA VAL A 27 13.71 5.08 -5.29
C VAL A 27 14.41 3.72 -5.48
N ALA A 28 15.56 3.69 -6.14
CA ALA A 28 16.31 2.45 -6.36
C ALA A 28 16.84 1.85 -5.05
N VAL A 29 17.46 2.68 -4.20
CA VAL A 29 18.02 2.25 -2.91
C VAL A 29 16.90 1.80 -1.97
N SER A 30 15.83 2.58 -1.85
CA SER A 30 14.67 2.20 -1.02
C SER A 30 14.01 0.91 -1.54
N GLY A 31 13.86 0.75 -2.86
CA GLY A 31 13.38 -0.47 -3.48
C GLY A 31 14.27 -1.69 -3.18
N TYR A 32 15.59 -1.52 -3.24
CA TYR A 32 16.56 -2.56 -2.89
C TYR A 32 16.43 -2.98 -1.42
N TYR A 33 16.43 -2.03 -0.49
CA TYR A 33 16.27 -2.34 0.94
C TYR A 33 14.92 -2.98 1.24
N PHE A 34 13.84 -2.49 0.61
CA PHE A 34 12.51 -3.08 0.74
C PHE A 34 12.50 -4.53 0.25
N HIS A 35 13.06 -4.82 -0.93
CA HIS A 35 13.07 -6.18 -1.47
C HIS A 35 13.98 -7.13 -0.68
N THR A 36 15.10 -6.63 -0.18
CA THR A 36 16.13 -7.43 0.49
C THR A 36 15.79 -7.72 1.95
N TRP A 37 15.21 -6.75 2.66
CA TRP A 37 15.00 -6.84 4.10
C TRP A 37 13.51 -6.90 4.48
N PHE A 38 12.69 -5.98 3.97
CA PHE A 38 11.28 -5.91 4.37
C PHE A 38 10.44 -7.02 3.76
N LYS A 39 10.56 -7.27 2.47
CA LYS A 39 9.78 -8.28 1.75
C LYS A 39 9.94 -9.68 2.34
N PRO A 40 11.15 -10.21 2.63
CA PRO A 40 11.28 -11.55 3.23
C PRO A 40 10.75 -11.63 4.66
N ILE A 41 10.76 -10.54 5.43
CA ILE A 41 10.17 -10.49 6.78
C ILE A 41 8.64 -10.43 6.71
N LEU A 42 8.09 -9.67 5.77
CA LEU A 42 6.64 -9.51 5.60
C LEU A 42 6.00 -10.72 4.93
N MET A 43 6.71 -11.46 4.08
CA MET A 43 6.19 -12.64 3.38
C MET A 43 5.63 -13.74 4.30
N PRO A 44 6.32 -14.18 5.38
CA PRO A 44 5.77 -15.17 6.31
C PRO A 44 4.56 -14.61 7.06
N ILE A 45 4.61 -13.34 7.48
CA ILE A 45 3.47 -12.68 8.13
C ILE A 45 2.26 -12.67 7.20
N TYR A 46 2.46 -12.31 5.94
CA TYR A 46 1.43 -12.31 4.91
C TYR A 46 0.82 -13.71 4.69
N ARG A 47 1.65 -14.75 4.64
CA ARG A 47 1.17 -16.15 4.53
C ARG A 47 0.39 -16.60 5.75
N LEU A 48 0.82 -16.22 6.96
CA LEU A 48 0.10 -16.51 8.20
C LEU A 48 -1.28 -15.82 8.18
N LEU A 49 -1.32 -14.55 7.79
CA LEU A 49 -2.58 -13.80 7.68
C LEU A 49 -3.52 -14.39 6.63
N LEU A 50 -3.03 -14.80 5.47
CA LEU A 50 -3.83 -15.50 4.45
C LEU A 50 -4.43 -16.82 4.96
N ASN A 51 -3.70 -17.55 5.81
CA ASN A 51 -4.20 -18.80 6.38
C ASN A 51 -5.20 -18.56 7.51
N CYS A 52 -5.08 -17.47 8.26
CA CYS A 52 -5.96 -17.15 9.39
C CYS A 52 -7.22 -16.40 8.96
N ASP A 53 -7.13 -15.51 7.98
CA ASP A 53 -8.23 -14.70 7.49
C ASP A 53 -8.48 -14.97 5.99
N PRO A 54 -9.53 -15.75 5.64
CA PRO A 54 -9.85 -16.04 4.26
C PRO A 54 -10.35 -14.82 3.47
N TYR A 55 -10.73 -13.73 4.15
CA TYR A 55 -11.16 -12.49 3.52
C TYR A 55 -10.01 -11.51 3.29
N PHE A 56 -8.82 -11.78 3.82
CA PHE A 56 -7.66 -10.90 3.67
C PHE A 56 -6.92 -11.16 2.35
N PHE A 57 -6.77 -10.11 1.54
CA PHE A 57 -5.88 -10.13 0.39
C PHE A 57 -5.44 -8.72 -0.01
N ILE A 58 -4.34 -8.64 -0.76
CA ILE A 58 -3.82 -7.37 -1.28
C ILE A 58 -4.37 -7.20 -2.71
N PRO A 59 -5.32 -6.27 -2.94
CA PRO A 59 -5.90 -6.08 -4.26
C PRO A 59 -4.91 -5.43 -5.22
N THR A 60 -5.00 -5.80 -6.50
CA THR A 60 -4.23 -5.14 -7.55
C THR A 60 -4.81 -3.76 -7.85
N ARG A 61 -3.97 -2.85 -8.35
CA ARG A 61 -4.40 -1.49 -8.73
C ARG A 61 -5.59 -1.49 -9.71
N ALA A 62 -5.62 -2.44 -10.65
CA ALA A 62 -6.73 -2.60 -11.58
C ALA A 62 -8.04 -2.98 -10.88
N LEU A 63 -7.97 -3.83 -9.86
CA LEU A 63 -9.14 -4.25 -9.10
C LEU A 63 -9.70 -3.11 -8.24
N VAL A 64 -8.82 -2.33 -7.58
CA VAL A 64 -9.20 -1.15 -6.80
C VAL A 64 -9.87 -0.08 -7.67
N ASN A 65 -9.34 0.17 -8.87
CA ASN A 65 -9.94 1.12 -9.80
C ASN A 65 -11.35 0.70 -10.25
N LYS A 66 -11.62 -0.60 -10.35
CA LYS A 66 -12.93 -1.13 -10.75
C LYS A 66 -13.90 -1.20 -9.58
N TYR A 67 -13.41 -1.56 -8.39
CA TYR A 67 -14.18 -1.76 -7.17
C TYR A 67 -13.40 -1.21 -5.95
N PRO A 68 -13.57 0.07 -5.60
CA PRO A 68 -12.78 0.71 -4.53
C PRO A 68 -13.06 0.09 -3.16
N MET A 69 -14.26 -0.45 -2.93
CA MET A 69 -14.62 -1.14 -1.68
C MET A 69 -13.75 -2.37 -1.38
N VAL A 70 -13.06 -2.93 -2.39
CA VAL A 70 -12.18 -4.09 -2.19
C VAL A 70 -10.99 -3.75 -1.29
N LEU A 71 -10.66 -2.47 -1.10
CA LEU A 71 -9.65 -2.03 -0.13
C LEU A 71 -9.94 -2.48 1.31
N CYS A 72 -11.21 -2.74 1.66
CA CYS A 72 -11.56 -3.28 2.97
C CYS A 72 -10.95 -4.67 3.23
N HIS A 73 -10.64 -5.44 2.19
CA HIS A 73 -9.97 -6.74 2.30
C HIS A 73 -8.46 -6.64 2.55
N THR A 74 -7.89 -5.44 2.46
CA THR A 74 -6.46 -5.21 2.71
C THR A 74 -6.16 -5.05 4.21
N VAL A 75 -7.19 -4.89 5.04
CA VAL A 75 -7.05 -4.83 6.51
C VAL A 75 -7.36 -6.21 7.08
N PRO A 76 -6.40 -6.89 7.72
CA PRO A 76 -6.63 -8.18 8.33
C PRO A 76 -7.77 -8.15 9.35
N PHE A 77 -8.60 -9.19 9.34
CA PHE A 77 -9.74 -9.43 10.23
C PHE A 77 -10.90 -8.42 10.15
N LEU A 78 -10.80 -7.39 9.30
CA LEU A 78 -11.84 -6.35 9.22
C LEU A 78 -13.17 -6.96 8.77
N ILE A 79 -13.18 -7.65 7.63
CA ILE A 79 -14.40 -8.27 7.09
C ILE A 79 -14.95 -9.34 8.05
N LEU A 80 -14.07 -10.16 8.62
CA LEU A 80 -14.47 -11.16 9.61
C LEU A 80 -15.15 -10.53 10.84
N SER A 81 -14.62 -9.41 11.33
CA SER A 81 -15.20 -8.68 12.46
C SER A 81 -16.56 -8.06 12.12
N ILE A 82 -16.73 -7.55 10.89
CA ILE A 82 -18.00 -7.02 10.41
C ILE A 82 -19.04 -8.15 10.34
N ILE A 83 -18.70 -9.30 9.76
CA ILE A 83 -19.60 -10.46 9.69
C ILE A 83 -19.98 -10.90 11.10
N CYS A 84 -19.01 -11.06 11.99
CA CYS A 84 -19.25 -11.42 13.39
C CYS A 84 -20.22 -10.44 14.07
N ALA A 85 -20.01 -9.13 13.92
CA ALA A 85 -20.89 -8.12 14.47
C ALA A 85 -22.31 -8.16 13.87
N THR A 86 -22.44 -8.42 12.57
CA THR A 86 -23.75 -8.50 11.89
C THR A 86 -24.52 -9.77 12.22
N VAL A 87 -23.84 -10.89 12.48
CA VAL A 87 -24.46 -12.18 12.85
C VAL A 87 -24.73 -12.25 14.35
N ALA A 88 -23.88 -11.66 15.20
CA ALA A 88 -24.11 -11.62 16.64
C ALA A 88 -25.32 -10.76 17.02
N LYS A 89 -25.55 -9.65 16.33
CA LYS A 89 -26.72 -8.77 16.56
C LYS A 89 -28.07 -9.53 16.56
N PRO A 90 -28.44 -10.30 15.52
CA PRO A 90 -29.70 -11.04 15.51
C PRO A 90 -29.74 -12.21 16.49
N ILE A 91 -28.59 -12.78 16.89
CA ILE A 91 -28.53 -13.85 17.90
C ILE A 91 -28.88 -13.31 19.28
N ILE A 92 -28.33 -12.14 19.64
CA ILE A 92 -28.63 -11.48 20.92
C ILE A 92 -30.11 -11.10 20.99
N ASP A 93 -30.65 -10.53 19.90
CA ASP A 93 -32.06 -10.14 19.81
C ASP A 93 -33.02 -11.34 19.94
N MET A 94 -32.65 -12.52 19.40
CA MET A 94 -33.44 -13.74 19.61
C MET A 94 -33.33 -14.34 21.02
N SER A 95 -32.21 -14.13 21.72
CA SER A 95 -32.05 -14.61 23.11
C SER A 95 -32.81 -13.76 24.14
N ASP A 96 -33.15 -12.52 23.81
CA ASP A 96 -33.97 -11.65 24.66
C ASP A 96 -35.49 -11.90 24.51
N ILE A 97 -35.90 -12.75 23.56
CA ILE A 97 -37.30 -13.06 23.26
C ILE A 97 -37.79 -14.37 23.93
N TYR A 98 -36.88 -15.21 24.45
CA TYR A 98 -37.19 -16.46 25.18
C TYR A 98 -36.87 -16.34 26.68
#